data_AF-A0A961IFX6-F1
#
_entry.id   AF-A0A961IFX6-F1
#
_cell.length_a   1.000
_cell.length_b   1.000
_cell.length_c   1.000
_cell.angle_alpha   90.00
_cell.angle_beta   90.00
_cell.angle_gamma   90.00
#
_symmetry.space_group_name_H-M   'P 1'
#
loop_
_entity.id
_entity.type
_entity.pdbx_description
1 polymer ?
#
loop_
_entity_poly.entity_id
_entity_poly.type
_entity_poly.pdbx_seq_one_letter_code
_entity_poly.pdbx_strand_id
1 'polypeptide(L)' 'LLETILDCFNREGRDIKSIPKTLNNDYDFQGARILLVEDNDINLQVATEILESYNLNITSARNGSEAVEQFEAGKGGY' A
#
# COMPACT_ATOMS: atom_id res chain seq x y z
N LEU A 1 -1.10 -1.46 -10.08
CA LEU A 1 -0.98 -1.32 -8.61
C LEU A 1 0.41 -1.71 -8.13
N LEU A 2 0.86 -2.92 -8.46
CA LEU A 2 2.16 -3.47 -8.06
C LEU A 2 3.36 -2.56 -8.38
N GLU A 3 3.48 -2.09 -9.63
CA GLU A 3 4.54 -1.16 -10.05
C GLU A 3 4.54 0.13 -9.23
N THR A 4 3.36 0.66 -8.91
CA THR A 4 3.21 1.88 -8.10
C THR A 4 3.65 1.64 -6.65
N ILE A 5 3.33 0.47 -6.09
CA ILE A 5 3.78 0.09 -4.74
C ILE A 5 5.29 -0.04 -4.72
N LEU A 6 5.88 -0.77 -5.67
CA LEU A 6 7.33 -0.90 -5.78
C LEU A 6 8.00 0.45 -5.98
N ASP A 7 7.45 1.34 -6.79
CA ASP A 7 7.95 2.70 -6.93
C ASP A 7 7.84 3.50 -5.61
N CYS A 8 6.78 3.36 -4.82
CA CYS A 8 6.69 4.09 -3.56
C CYS A 8 7.72 3.62 -2.51
N PHE A 9 8.03 2.32 -2.49
CA PHE A 9 8.82 1.71 -1.42
C PHE A 9 10.26 1.34 -1.81
N ASN A 10 10.57 1.18 -3.10
CA ASN A 10 11.91 0.91 -3.61
C ASN A 10 12.73 2.21 -3.74
N ARG A 11 13.33 2.62 -2.62
CA ARG A 11 14.18 3.83 -2.51
C ARG A 11 15.63 3.60 -2.95
N GLU A 12 16.08 2.38 -3.21
CA GLU A 12 17.44 2.13 -3.69
C GLU A 12 17.48 2.12 -5.23
N GLY A 13 17.93 3.23 -5.83
CA GLY A 13 18.40 3.24 -7.22
C GLY A 13 17.68 4.14 -8.24
N ARG A 14 16.72 4.98 -7.84
CA ARG A 14 16.13 5.98 -8.76
C ARG A 14 16.86 7.33 -8.62
N ASP A 15 17.29 7.91 -9.75
CA ASP A 15 17.88 9.25 -9.80
C ASP A 15 16.88 10.28 -9.24
N ILE A 16 17.15 10.77 -8.03
CA ILE A 16 16.26 11.59 -7.19
C ILE A 16 15.97 12.98 -7.82
N LYS A 17 16.53 13.27 -8.99
CA LYS A 17 16.40 14.57 -9.67
C LYS A 17 15.07 14.80 -10.38
N SER A 18 14.24 13.78 -10.60
CA SER A 18 12.96 13.89 -11.33
C SER A 18 11.70 13.70 -10.48
N ILE A 19 11.83 13.35 -9.20
CA ILE A 19 10.69 13.30 -8.29
C ILE A 19 10.47 14.72 -7.74
N PRO A 20 9.26 15.32 -7.89
CA PRO A 20 8.97 16.62 -7.30
C PRO A 20 9.33 16.59 -5.81
N LYS A 21 10.14 17.56 -5.40
CA LYS A 21 10.87 17.68 -4.12
C LYS A 21 9.97 17.88 -2.89
N THR A 22 8.75 17.37 -2.92
CA THR A 22 7.72 17.46 -1.87
C THR A 22 7.54 16.16 -1.09
N LEU A 23 8.22 15.07 -1.49
CA LEU A 23 8.17 13.76 -0.82
C LEU A 23 9.39 13.47 0.08
N ASN A 24 9.98 14.52 0.67
CA ASN A 24 11.01 14.43 1.71
C ASN A 24 10.39 14.42 3.12
N ASN A 25 9.32 13.66 3.30
CA ASN A 25 8.90 13.26 4.63
C ASN A 25 9.33 11.81 4.80
N ASP A 26 10.23 11.58 5.75
CA ASP A 26 10.50 10.26 6.33
C ASP A 26 9.24 9.82 7.09
N TYR A 27 8.21 9.44 6.33
CA TYR A 27 7.02 8.83 6.89
C TYR A 27 7.42 7.44 7.40
N ASP A 28 7.44 7.30 8.72
CA ASP A 28 7.48 5.99 9.36
C ASP A 28 6.09 5.37 9.21
N PHE A 29 5.98 4.43 8.28
CA PHE A 29 4.74 3.69 8.06
C PHE A 29 4.65 2.45 8.95
N GLN A 30 5.61 2.17 9.84
CA GLN A 30 5.55 0.99 10.69
C GLN A 30 4.24 0.92 11.48
N GLY A 31 3.53 -0.19 11.36
CA GLY A 31 2.25 -0.42 12.03
C GLY A 31 1.05 0.32 11.43
N ALA A 32 1.22 1.06 10.33
CA ALA A 32 0.10 1.67 9.60
C ALA A 32 -0.87 0.59 9.12
N ARG A 33 -2.17 0.91 9.15
CA ARG A 33 -3.23 0.05 8.60
C ARG A 33 -3.48 0.46 7.16
N ILE A 34 -3.55 -0.51 6.24
CA ILE A 34 -3.81 -0.25 4.84
C ILE A 34 -4.92 -1.17 4.36
N LEU A 35 -5.92 -0.59 3.69
CA LEU A 35 -6.92 -1.32 2.92
C LEU A 35 -6.45 -1.41 1.46
N LEU A 36 -5.97 -2.58 1.05
CA LEU A 36 -5.52 -2.86 -0.30
C LEU A 36 -6.69 -3.39 -1.14
N VAL A 37 -6.97 -2.73 -2.27
CA VAL A 37 -8.07 -3.13 -3.17
C VAL A 37 -7.48 -3.51 -4.54
N GLU A 38 -7.70 -4.75 -4.97
CA GLU A 38 -7.17 -5.25 -6.25
C GLU A 38 -8.08 -6.37 -6.79
N ASP A 39 -8.41 -6.32 -8.08
CA ASP A 39 -9.37 -7.22 -8.74
C ASP A 39 -8.76 -8.52 -9.26
N ASN A 40 -7.43 -8.63 -9.23
CA ASN A 40 -6.69 -9.80 -9.65
C ASN A 40 -5.99 -10.47 -8.46
N ASP A 41 -6.32 -11.75 -8.22
CA ASP A 41 -5.76 -12.59 -7.15
C ASP A 41 -4.23 -12.57 -7.08
N ILE A 42 -3.56 -12.64 -8.23
CA ILE A 42 -2.09 -12.65 -8.30
C ILE A 42 -1.55 -11.29 -7.88
N ASN A 43 -2.13 -10.21 -8.38
CA ASN A 43 -1.71 -8.86 -8.00
C ASN A 43 -1.94 -8.60 -6.52
N LEU A 44 -3.07 -9.05 -5.98
CA LEU A 44 -3.43 -8.89 -4.58
C LEU A 44 -2.45 -9.63 -3.69
N GLN A 45 -2.11 -10.87 -4.04
CA GLN A 45 -1.14 -11.67 -3.31
C GLN A 45 0.23 -11.00 -3.31
N VAL A 46 0.77 -10.68 -4.50
CA VAL A 46 2.12 -10.11 -4.62
C VAL A 46 2.21 -8.74 -3.91
N ALA A 47 1.20 -7.88 -4.06
CA ALA A 47 1.17 -6.58 -3.39
C ALA A 47 1.07 -6.70 -1.86
N THR A 48 0.30 -7.67 -1.35
CA THR A 48 0.20 -7.94 0.09
C THR A 48 1.56 -8.39 0.64
N GLU A 49 2.22 -9.36 0.00
CA GLU A 49 3.53 -9.86 0.41
C GLU A 49 4.60 -8.76 0.44
N ILE A 50 4.62 -7.88 -0.57
CA ILE A 50 5.53 -6.73 -0.60
C ILE A 50 5.23 -5.78 0.55
N LEU A 51 3.97 -5.40 0.76
CA LEU A 51 3.61 -4.42 1.79
C LEU A 51 3.84 -4.96 3.21
N GLU A 52 3.54 -6.24 3.47
CA GLU A 52 3.82 -6.90 4.75
C GLU A 52 5.32 -6.92 5.07
N SER A 53 6.19 -7.01 4.05
CA SER A 53 7.65 -6.92 4.24
C SER A 53 8.13 -5.57 4.81
N TYR A 54 7.30 -4.52 4.69
CA TYR A 54 7.53 -3.20 5.30
C TYR A 54 6.87 -3.04 6.68
N ASN A 55 6.46 -4.13 7.33
CA ASN A 55 5.85 -4.10 8.67
C ASN A 55 4.50 -3.33 8.73
N LEU A 56 3.73 -3.39 7.64
CA LEU A 56 2.41 -2.79 7.50
C LEU A 56 1.30 -3.78 7.85
N ASN A 57 0.20 -3.28 8.42
CA ASN A 57 -0.98 -4.07 8.73
C ASN A 57 -1.95 -4.00 7.55
N ILE A 58 -1.92 -5.02 6.70
CA ILE A 58 -2.70 -5.04 5.46
C ILE A 58 -4.04 -5.73 5.67
N THR A 59 -5.08 -5.13 5.10
CA THR A 59 -6.41 -5.71 4.97
C THR A 59 -6.78 -5.63 3.50
N SER A 60 -7.24 -6.74 2.94
CA SER A 60 -7.37 -6.92 1.49
C SER A 60 -8.82 -7.02 1.06
N ALA A 61 -9.17 -6.37 -0.04
CA ALA A 61 -10.47 -6.41 -0.69
C ALA A 61 -10.32 -6.67 -2.19
N ARG A 62 -11.24 -7.45 -2.76
CA ARG A 62 -11.18 -7.86 -4.17
C ARG A 62 -11.87 -6.89 -5.12
N ASN A 63 -12.59 -5.92 -4.59
CA ASN A 63 -13.32 -4.91 -5.33
C ASN A 63 -13.72 -3.76 -4.40
N GLY A 64 -14.29 -2.71 -4.99
CA GLY A 64 -14.73 -1.53 -4.24
C GLY A 64 -15.87 -1.81 -3.24
N SER A 65 -16.76 -2.76 -3.52
CA SER A 65 -17.87 -3.08 -2.59
C SER A 65 -17.32 -3.69 -1.31
N GLU A 66 -16.47 -4.72 -1.44
CA GLU A 66 -15.78 -5.33 -0.32
C GLU A 66 -14.93 -4.32 0.44
N ALA A 67 -14.28 -3.39 -0.26
CA ALA A 67 -13.49 -2.34 0.37
C ALA A 67 -14.34 -1.43 1.25
N VAL A 68 -15.51 -0.99 0.76
CA VAL A 68 -16.43 -0.15 1.53
C VAL A 68 -16.97 -0.92 2.74
N GLU A 69 -17.40 -2.17 2.56
CA GLU A 69 -17.88 -3.02 3.66
C GLU A 69 -16.81 -3.18 4.75
N GLN A 70 -15.55 -3.42 4.36
CA GLN A 70 -14.45 -3.55 5.30
C GLN A 70 -14.06 -2.23 5.96
N PHE A 71 -14.16 -1.11 5.23
CA PHE A 71 -13.95 0.24 5.76
C PHE A 71 -14.98 0.58 6.83
N GLU A 72 -16.26 0.30 6.58
CA GLU A 72 -17.35 0.55 7.52
C GLU A 72 -17.30 -0.38 8.74
N ALA A 73 -16.87 -1.63 8.57
CA ALA A 73 -16.71 -2.59 9.66
C ALA A 73 -15.50 -2.28 10.57
N GLY A 74 -14.49 -1.58 10.06
CA GLY A 74 -13.27 -1.24 10.80
C GLY A 74 -13.52 -0.22 11.91
N LYS A 75 -13.26 -0.59 13.18
CA LYS A 75 -13.26 0.37 14.29
C LYS A 75 -12.12 1.39 14.12
N GLY A 76 -12.45 2.56 13.56
CA GLY A 76 -11.57 3.72 13.50
C GLY A 76 -10.80 3.94 12.19
N GLY A 77 -11.32 3.48 11.04
CA GLY A 77 -10.75 3.73 9.70
C GLY A 77 -9.48 2.94 9.38
N TYR A 78 -8.97 3.10 8.16
CA TYR A 78 -7.67 2.62 7.67
C TYR A 78 -6.78 3.83 7.42
#